data_AF-A0A974ATI2-F1
#
_entry.id   AF-A0A974ATI2-F1
#
_cell.length_a   1.000
_cell.length_b   1.000
_cell.length_c   1.000
_cell.angle_alpha   90.00
_cell.angle_beta   90.00
_cell.angle_gamma   90.00
#
_symmetry.space_group_name_H-M   'P 1'
#
loop_
_entity.id
_entity.type
_entity.pdbx_description
1 polymer ?
#
loop_
_entity_poly.entity_id
_entity_poly.type
_entity_poly.pdbx_seq_one_letter_code
_entity_poly.pdbx_strand_id
1 'polypeptide(L)'
;MKALIMYVLFVVLGGVLAAALSYYVETAVSSAVGLMVFLGLFFSNFVIAWILVILVMDGSLRNATGRAEQAALEANSRRAH
;
A
#
# COMPACT_ATOMS: atom_id res chain seq x y z
N MET A 1 4.86 -15.79 12.48
CA MET A 1 4.96 -16.27 11.08
C MET A 1 4.01 -15.57 10.11
N LYS A 2 2.74 -15.29 10.48
CA LYS A 2 1.77 -14.60 9.60
C LYS A 2 2.22 -13.21 9.11
N ALA A 3 2.81 -12.40 9.99
CA ALA A 3 3.37 -11.08 9.66
C ALA A 3 4.41 -11.16 8.52
N LEU A 4 5.33 -12.12 8.64
CA LEU A 4 6.41 -12.32 7.68
C LEU A 4 5.86 -12.75 6.31
N ILE A 5 4.87 -13.65 6.28
CA ILE A 5 4.23 -14.08 5.03
C ILE A 5 3.56 -12.89 4.35
N MET A 6 2.84 -12.07 5.12
CA MET A 6 2.15 -10.90 4.58
C MET A 6 3.13 -9.85 4.06
N TYR A 7 4.23 -9.62 4.79
CA TYR A 7 5.31 -8.75 4.35
C TYR A 7 5.91 -9.22 3.02
N VAL A 8 6.25 -10.51 2.93
CA VAL A 8 6.81 -11.09 1.70
C VAL A 8 5.84 -10.93 0.53
N LEU A 9 4.54 -11.16 0.74
CA LEU A 9 3.53 -10.95 -0.31
C LEU A 9 3.50 -9.51 -0.81
N PHE A 10 3.49 -8.51 0.09
CA PHE A 10 3.52 -7.11 -0.31
C PHE A 10 4.83 -6.74 -1.03
N VAL A 11 5.97 -7.23 -0.54
CA VAL A 11 7.26 -6.98 -1.17
C VAL A 11 7.29 -7.56 -2.58
N VAL A 12 6.81 -8.79 -2.79
CA VAL A 12 6.77 -9.44 -4.11
C VAL A 12 5.86 -8.67 -5.06
N LEU A 13 4.64 -8.31 -4.63
CA LEU A 13 3.70 -7.54 -5.45
C LEU A 13 4.26 -6.17 -5.84
N GLY A 14 4.84 -5.45 -4.88
CA GLY A 14 5.46 -4.15 -5.15
C GLY A 14 6.70 -4.26 -6.03
N GLY A 15 7.47 -5.35 -5.93
CA GLY A 15 8.60 -5.62 -6.82
C GLY A 15 8.16 -5.83 -8.27
N VAL A 16 7.08 -6.59 -8.48
CA VAL A 16 6.48 -6.78 -9.82
C VAL A 16 5.99 -5.45 -10.39
N LEU A 17 5.33 -4.63 -9.57
CA LEU A 17 4.87 -3.29 -9.99
C LEU A 17 6.05 -2.37 -10.32
N ALA A 18 7.10 -2.36 -9.50
CA ALA A 18 8.30 -1.55 -9.74
C ALA A 18 8.98 -1.95 -11.06
N ALA A 19 9.09 -3.25 -11.35
CA ALA A 19 9.62 -3.76 -12.61
C ALA A 19 8.76 -3.35 -13.82
N ALA A 20 7.44 -3.49 -13.72
CA ALA A 20 6.51 -3.11 -14.78
C ALA A 20 6.55 -1.59 -15.07
N LEU A 21 6.58 -0.76 -14.02
CA LEU A 21 6.64 0.69 -14.17
C LEU A 21 8.00 1.14 -14.73
N SER A 22 9.08 0.53 -14.25
CA SER A 22 10.43 0.77 -14.79
C SER A 22 10.50 0.44 -16.27
N TYR A 23 9.97 -0.72 -16.68
CA TYR A 23 9.97 -1.13 -18.08
C TYR A 23 9.23 -0.11 -18.94
N TYR A 24 8.05 0.35 -18.49
CA TYR A 24 7.32 1.40 -19.18
C TYR A 24 8.13 2.70 -19.31
N VAL A 25 8.75 3.17 -18.23
CA VAL A 25 9.58 4.39 -18.24
C VAL A 25 10.82 4.23 -19.12
N GLU A 26 11.45 3.07 -19.10
CA GLU A 26 12.61 2.76 -19.93
C GLU A 26 12.27 2.86 -21.42
N THR A 27 11.12 2.31 -21.82
CA THR A 27 10.67 2.38 -23.22
C THR A 27 10.32 3.80 -23.68
N ALA A 28 9.92 4.69 -22.76
CA ALA A 28 9.46 6.04 -23.09
C ALA A 28 10.56 7.12 -22.98
N VAL A 29 11.55 6.94 -22.11
CA VAL A 29 12.52 7.98 -21.76
C VAL A 29 13.95 7.54 -22.03
N SER A 30 14.47 6.62 -21.21
CA SER A 30 15.79 6.00 -21.37
C SER A 30 16.00 4.89 -20.34
N SER A 31 16.95 4.00 -20.61
CA SER A 31 17.36 2.94 -19.67
C SER A 31 17.86 3.48 -18.33
N ALA A 32 18.60 4.60 -18.33
CA ALA A 32 19.09 5.22 -17.10
C ALA A 32 17.94 5.71 -16.20
N VAL A 33 16.92 6.36 -16.77
CA VAL A 33 15.76 6.85 -16.02
C VAL A 33 14.90 5.68 -15.55
N GLY A 34 14.70 4.66 -16.38
CA GLY A 34 14.01 3.43 -15.98
C GLY A 34 14.67 2.79 -14.76
N LEU A 35 16.00 2.61 -14.80
CA LEU A 35 16.77 2.05 -13.69
C LEU A 35 16.62 2.87 -12.40
N MET A 36 16.68 4.19 -12.47
CA MET A 36 16.46 5.06 -11.30
C MET A 36 15.05 4.88 -10.71
N VAL A 37 14.03 4.80 -11.57
CA VAL A 37 12.65 4.55 -11.15
C VAL A 37 12.51 3.17 -10.52
N PHE A 38 13.09 2.13 -11.12
CA PHE A 38 13.10 0.78 -10.55
C PHE A 38 13.68 0.77 -9.15
N LEU A 39 14.90 1.29 -8.98
CA LEU A 39 15.60 1.31 -7.70
C LEU A 39 14.81 2.10 -6.66
N GLY A 40 14.31 3.28 -7.03
CA GLY A 40 13.51 4.12 -6.14
C GLY A 40 12.25 3.41 -5.65
N LEU A 41 11.48 2.81 -6.56
CA LEU A 41 10.26 2.08 -6.23
C LEU A 41 10.56 0.79 -5.46
N PHE A 42 11.60 0.05 -5.85
CA PHE A 42 11.99 -1.20 -5.22
C PHE A 42 12.42 -0.99 -3.77
N PHE A 43 13.27 -0.01 -3.48
CA PHE A 43 13.67 0.27 -2.10
C PHE A 43 12.54 0.87 -1.27
N SER A 44 11.75 1.80 -1.83
CA SER A 44 10.59 2.37 -1.13
C SER A 44 9.54 1.32 -0.79
N ASN A 45 9.39 0.30 -1.64
CA ASN A 45 8.47 -0.80 -1.43
C ASN A 45 8.73 -1.57 -0.12
N PHE A 46 9.98 -1.75 0.32
CA PHE A 46 10.25 -2.40 1.61
C PHE A 46 9.68 -1.61 2.79
N VAL A 47 9.84 -0.28 2.78
CA VAL A 47 9.33 0.60 3.83
C VAL A 47 7.80 0.62 3.81
N ILE A 48 7.20 0.76 2.63
CA ILE A 48 5.74 0.78 2.45
C ILE A 48 5.14 -0.56 2.88
N ALA A 49 5.71 -1.67 2.42
CA ALA A 49 5.25 -3.01 2.79
C ALA A 49 5.34 -3.23 4.31
N TRP A 50 6.40 -2.76 4.96
CA TRP A 50 6.56 -2.84 6.41
C TRP A 50 5.46 -2.07 7.14
N ILE A 51 5.20 -0.83 6.74
CA ILE A 51 4.13 0.01 7.32
C ILE A 51 2.76 -0.64 7.11
N LEU A 52 2.47 -1.14 5.91
CA LEU A 52 1.19 -1.80 5.59
C LEU A 52 0.97 -3.04 6.46
N VAL A 53 2.01 -3.85 6.69
CA VAL A 53 1.90 -5.02 7.58
C VAL A 53 1.56 -4.59 9.00
N ILE A 54 2.20 -3.56 9.54
CA ILE A 54 1.88 -3.04 10.88
C ILE A 54 0.42 -2.59 10.93
N LEU A 55 -0.02 -1.77 9.97
CA LEU A 55 -1.39 -1.26 9.94
C LEU A 55 -2.45 -2.36 9.84
N VAL A 56 -2.17 -3.43 9.10
CA VAL A 56 -3.08 -4.57 8.97
C VAL A 56 -3.06 -5.43 10.23
N MET A 57 -1.89 -5.72 10.79
CA MET A 57 -1.75 -6.55 11.99
C MET A 57 -2.34 -5.88 13.24
N ASP A 58 -2.15 -4.57 13.39
CA ASP A 58 -2.70 -3.79 14.50
C ASP A 58 -4.21 -3.56 14.35
N GLY A 59 -4.80 -3.91 13.20
CA GLY A 59 -6.22 -3.69 12.92
C GLY A 59 -6.58 -2.20 12.82
N SER A 60 -5.58 -1.31 12.71
CA SER A 60 -5.74 0.14 12.63
C SER A 60 -6.67 0.54 11.48
N LEU A 61 -6.53 -0.13 10.32
CA LEU A 61 -7.40 0.06 9.17
C LEU A 61 -8.87 -0.29 9.48
N ARG A 62 -9.12 -1.37 10.22
CA ARG A 62 -10.48 -1.80 10.60
C ARG A 62 -11.13 -0.84 11.59
N ASN A 63 -10.35 -0.31 12.53
CA ASN A 63 -10.82 0.64 13.55
C ASN A 63 -11.05 2.05 12.99
N ALA A 64 -10.40 2.42 11.89
CA ALA A 64 -10.68 3.66 11.17
C ALA A 64 -12.02 3.56 10.41
N THR A 65 -12.25 2.47 9.69
CA THR A 65 -13.50 2.24 8.95
C THR A 65 -14.70 2.10 9.89
N GLY A 66 -14.57 1.31 10.97
CA GLY A 66 -15.68 1.12 11.92
C GLY A 66 -16.10 2.41 12.65
N ARG A 67 -15.16 3.31 12.95
CA ARG A 67 -15.48 4.63 13.51
C ARG A 67 -16.16 5.55 12.49
N ALA A 68 -15.76 5.49 11.23
CA ALA A 68 -16.42 6.24 10.16
C ALA A 68 -17.86 5.76 9.94
N GLU A 69 -18.09 4.44 9.98
CA GLU A 69 -19.42 3.86 9.87
C GLU A 69 -20.32 4.21 11.06
N GLN A 70 -19.80 4.14 12.30
CA GLN A 70 -20.55 4.58 13.48
C GLN A 70 -20.92 6.06 13.43
N ALA A 71 -20.00 6.94 13.03
CA ALA A 71 -20.28 8.37 12.88
C ALA A 71 -21.35 8.65 11.81
N ALA A 72 -21.35 7.89 10.70
CA ALA A 72 -22.36 8.00 9.66
C ALA A 72 -23.75 7.53 10.14
N LEU A 73 -23.80 6.44 10.92
CA LEU A 73 -25.05 5.93 11.51
C LEU A 73 -25.64 6.90 12.52
N GLU A 74 -24.81 7.50 13.39
CA GLU A 74 -25.24 8.54 14.34
C GLU A 74 -25.73 9.82 13.64
N ALA A 75 -25.10 10.21 12.53
CA ALA A 75 -25.52 11.37 11.74
C ALA A 75 -26.87 11.12 11.05
N ASN A 76 -27.11 9.91 10.54
CA ASN A 76 -28.39 9.53 9.95
C ASN A 76 -29.50 9.40 11.01
N SER A 77 -29.19 8.85 12.19
CA SER A 77 -30.15 8.78 13.31
C SER A 77 -30.56 10.16 13.81
N ARG A 78 -29.67 11.15 13.79
CA ARG A 78 -29.98 12.54 14.17
C ARG A 78 -30.80 13.32 13.15
N ARG A 79 -30.82 12.89 11.88
CA ARG A 79 -31.64 13.50 10.81
C ARG A 79 -33.03 12.88 10.68
N ALA A 80 -33.23 11.70 11.25
CA ALA A 80 -34.49 10.97 11.24
C ALA A 80 -35.43 11.34 12.40
N HIS A 81 -34.95 12.14 13.36
CA HIS A 81 -35.71 12.79 14.43
C HIS A 81 -35.85 14.28 14.14
#